data_AF-A0A1X7U4W4-F1
#
_entry.id   AF-A0A1X7U4W4-F1
#
_cell.length_a   1.000
_cell.length_b   1.000
_cell.length_c   1.000
_cell.angle_alpha   90.00
_cell.angle_beta   90.00
_cell.angle_gamma   90.00
#
_symmetry.space_group_name_H-M   'P 1'
#
loop_
_entity.id
_entity.type
_entity.pdbx_description
1 polymer ?
#
loop_
_entity_poly.entity_id
_entity_poly.type
_entity_poly.pdbx_seq_one_letter_code
_entity_poly.pdbx_strand_id
1 'polypeptide(L)' 'FGIGVDCSDVRVIYHWGPPSCPEEYMQESGRAGRDGRPSKSILRYGKPGKFVNQDVNEYGLNTT' A
#
# COMPACT_ATOMS: atom_id res chain seq x y z
N PHE A 1 2.29 11.17 12.43
CA PHE A 1 1.34 12.29 12.62
C PHE A 1 1.04 12.87 11.25
N GLY A 2 -0.16 12.80 10.68
CA GLY A 2 -1.48 12.80 11.30
C GLY A 2 -2.45 13.74 10.58
N ILE A 3 -2.04 14.44 9.51
CA ILE A 3 -2.96 15.07 8.56
C ILE A 3 -3.23 14.04 7.46
N GLY A 4 -3.94 12.98 7.85
CA GLY A 4 -4.32 11.91 6.94
C GLY A 4 -5.42 12.41 6.00
N VAL A 5 -5.32 12.05 4.73
CA VAL A 5 -6.45 12.10 3.79
C VAL A 5 -7.60 11.31 4.42
N ASP A 6 -8.58 12.01 4.99
CA ASP A 6 -9.81 11.44 5.55
C ASP A 6 -10.86 11.40 4.45
N CYS A 7 -10.57 10.59 3.44
CA CYS A 7 -11.41 10.42 2.26
C CYS A 7 -11.88 8.97 2.31
N SER A 8 -13.10 8.74 2.78
CA SER A 8 -13.65 7.39 3.00
C SER A 8 -13.88 6.62 1.69
N ASP A 9 -13.94 7.34 0.56
CA ASP A 9 -14.18 6.83 -0.78
C ASP A 9 -12.89 6.57 -1.59
N VAL A 10 -11.72 6.51 -0.95
CA VAL A 10 -10.47 6.14 -1.63
C VAL A 10 -10.61 4.76 -2.28
N ARG A 11 -10.49 4.72 -3.61
CA ARG A 11 -10.62 3.50 -4.44
C ARG A 11 -9.31 2.87 -4.83
N VAL A 12 -8.28 3.67 -5.02
CA VAL A 12 -6.99 3.21 -5.50
C VAL A 12 -5.90 3.92 -4.71
N ILE A 13 -4.99 3.14 -4.15
CA ILE A 13 -3.73 3.61 -3.59
C ILE A 13 -2.61 3.09 -4.49
N TYR A 14 -1.72 3.98 -4.91
CA TYR A 14 -0.60 3.64 -5.77
C TYR A 14 0.72 3.89 -5.03
N HIS A 15 1.46 2.82 -4.74
CA HIS A 15 2.78 2.92 -4.15
C HIS A 15 3.81 2.96 -5.27
N TRP A 16 4.40 4.14 -5.51
CA TRP A 16 5.40 4.36 -6.58
C TRP A 16 6.78 3.80 -6.26
N GLY A 17 6.99 3.33 -5.03
CA GLY A 17 8.18 2.61 -4.59
C GLY A 17 7.82 1.71 -3.41
N PRO A 18 8.73 0.82 -2.99
CA PRO A 18 8.50 -0.01 -1.82
C PRO A 18 8.38 0.87 -0.56
N PRO A 19 7.39 0.60 0.31
CA PRO A 19 7.38 1.14 1.66
C PRO A 19 8.60 0.60 2.44
N SER A 20 8.99 1.32 3.50
CA SER A 20 10.21 0.98 4.26
C SER A 20 10.04 -0.34 5.00
N CYS A 21 8.82 -0.63 5.45
CA CYS A 21 8.44 -1.83 6.18
C CYS A 21 7.02 -2.31 5.76
N PRO A 22 6.68 -3.58 6.02
CA PRO A 22 5.33 -4.10 5.80
C PRO A 22 4.23 -3.34 6.54
N GLU A 23 4.49 -2.84 7.74
CA GLU A 23 3.51 -2.10 8.54
C GLU A 23 3.12 -0.76 7.90
N GLU A 24 4.07 -0.09 7.23
CA GLU A 24 3.81 1.12 6.46
C GLU A 24 2.87 0.82 5.30
N TYR A 25 3.12 -0.27 4.56
CA TYR A 25 2.23 -0.73 3.49
C TYR A 25 0.80 -0.96 4.00
N MET A 26 0.66 -1.63 5.14
CA MET A 26 -0.64 -1.91 5.74
C MET A 26 -1.36 -0.63 6.21
N GLN A 27 -0.63 0.29 6.84
CA GLN A 27 -1.20 1.55 7.31
C GLN A 27 -1.66 2.44 6.15
N GLU A 28 -0.89 2.47 5.06
CA GLU A 28 -1.25 3.21 3.84
C GLU A 28 -2.42 2.53 3.12
N SER A 29 -2.33 1.23 2.84
CA SER A 29 -3.36 0.45 2.14
C SER A 29 -4.70 0.46 2.88
N GLY A 30 -4.67 0.44 4.22
CA GLY A 30 -5.86 0.50 5.09
C GLY A 30 -6.64 1.82 5.04
N ARG A 31 -6.19 2.81 4.25
CA ARG A 31 -6.94 4.02 3.95
C ARG A 31 -7.97 3.82 2.84
N ALA A 32 -7.79 2.81 1.99
CA ALA A 32 -8.72 2.50 0.92
C ALA A 32 -9.96 1.75 1.44
N GLY A 33 -11.12 1.95 0.79
CA GLY A 33 -12.30 1.11 1.02
C GLY A 33 -12.98 1.26 2.38
N ARG A 34 -12.79 2.38 3.10
CA ARG A 34 -13.45 2.64 4.40
C ARG A 34 -14.98 2.72 4.32
N ASP A 35 -15.51 2.96 3.13
CA ASP A 35 -16.95 2.91 2.84
C ASP A 35 -17.49 1.50 2.56
N GLY A 36 -16.68 0.46 2.74
CA GLY A 36 -17.07 -0.95 2.58
C GLY A 36 -17.18 -1.42 1.14
N ARG A 37 -16.83 -0.57 0.16
CA ARG A 37 -16.81 -0.95 -1.26
C ARG A 37 -15.44 -1.51 -1.65
N PRO A 38 -15.38 -2.35 -2.71
CA PRO A 38 -14.11 -2.85 -3.22
C PRO A 38 -13.14 -1.72 -3.53
N SER A 39 -11.91 -1.86 -3.07
CA SER A 39 -10.82 -0.93 -3.32
C SER A 39 -9.53 -1.70 -3.64
N LYS A 40 -8.56 -1.02 -4.25
CA LYS A 40 -7.29 -1.63 -4.67
C LYS A 40 -6.12 -0.86 -4.08
N SER A 41 -5.15 -1.60 -3.56
CA SER A 41 -3.81 -1.08 -3.28
C SER A 41 -2.85 -1.71 -4.27
N ILE A 42 -2.13 -0.88 -5.03
CA ILE A 42 -1.23 -1.31 -6.09
C ILE A 42 0.19 -0.94 -5.67
N LEU A 43 0.98 -1.97 -5.36
CA LEU A 43 2.41 -1.84 -5.12
C LEU A 43 3.18 -2.09 -6.41
N ARG A 44 3.84 -1.05 -6.94
CA ARG A 44 4.71 -1.22 -8.10
C ARG A 44 6.08 -1.75 -7.64
N TYR A 45 6.33 -3.04 -7.87
CA TYR A 45 7.64 -3.64 -7.65
C TYR A 45 8.45 -3.67 -8.97
N GLY A 46 9.74 -3.32 -8.93
CA GLY A 46 10.64 -3.31 -10.10
C GLY A 46 11.54 -2.07 -10.20
N LYS A 47 12.61 -2.11 -11.01
CA LYS A 47 13.54 -0.98 -11.23
C LYS A 47 12.89 0.13 -12.09
N PRO A 48 13.18 1.44 -11.86
CA PRO A 48 14.50 1.96 -11.52
C PRO A 48 14.48 2.85 -10.27
N GLY A 49 15.02 2.35 -9.16
CA GLY A 49 15.14 3.23 -7.99
C GLY A 49 15.74 2.62 -6.75
N LYS A 50 15.12 1.62 -6.13
CA LYS A 50 15.58 1.14 -4.81
C LYS A 50 15.01 -0.22 -4.43
N PHE A 51 15.79 -0.89 -3.57
CA PHE A 51 15.62 -2.22 -3.02
C PHE A 51 14.23 -2.42 -2.39
N VAL A 52 13.46 -3.37 -2.92
CA VAL A 52 12.29 -3.93 -2.23
C VAL A 52 12.84 -4.95 -1.23
N ASN A 53 12.54 -4.80 0.06
CA ASN A 53 12.97 -5.77 1.06
C ASN A 53 12.23 -7.11 0.86
N GLN A 54 12.89 -8.24 1.15
CA GLN A 54 12.34 -9.58 0.94
C GLN A 54 11.03 -9.77 1.70
N ASP A 55 10.93 -9.22 2.90
CA ASP A 55 9.73 -9.28 3.74
C ASP A 55 8.52 -8.66 2.99
N VAL A 56 8.68 -7.46 2.43
CA VAL A 56 7.62 -6.76 1.68
C VAL A 56 7.17 -7.56 0.45
N ASN A 57 8.10 -8.27 -0.22
CA ASN A 57 7.75 -9.16 -1.32
C ASN A 57 6.88 -10.34 -0.86
N GLU A 58 7.22 -10.96 0.27
CA GLU A 58 6.45 -12.08 0.82
C GLU A 58 5.02 -11.65 1.21
N TYR A 59 4.87 -10.49 1.85
CA TYR A 59 3.55 -9.93 2.16
C TYR A 59 2.71 -9.63 0.91
N GLY A 60 3.34 -9.10 -0.15
CA GLY A 60 2.67 -8.81 -1.41
C GLY A 60 2.16 -10.06 -2.13
N LEU A 61 2.87 -11.18 -2.01
CA LEU A 61 2.49 -12.47 -2.62
C LEU A 61 1.41 -13.21 -1.83
N ASN A 62 1.38 -13.05 -0.50
CA ASN A 62 0.44 -13.74 0.39
C ASN A 62 -0.94 -13.07 0.50
N THR A 63 -1.16 -11.92 -0.15
CA THR A 63 -2.41 -11.14 -0.04
C THR A 63 -3.23 -11.12 -1.34
N THR A 64 -3.38 -12.27 -2.02
CA THR A 64 -4.30 -12.44 -3.17
C THR A 64 -5.50 -13.31 -2.80
#